data_AF-A0A662K8R7-F1
#
_entry.id   AF-A0A662K8R7-F1
#
_cell.length_a   1.000
_cell.length_b   1.000
_cell.length_c   1.000
_cell.angle_alpha   90.00
_cell.angle_beta   90.00
_cell.angle_gamma   90.00
#
_symmetry.space_group_name_H-M   'P 1'
#
loop_
_entity.id
_entity.type
_entity.pdbx_description
1 polymer ?
#
loop_
_entity_poly.entity_id
_entity_poly.type
_entity_poly.pdbx_seq_one_letter_code
_entity_poly.pdbx_strand_id
1 'polypeptide(L)'
;MKLEKIIEKGDWKELLKLVFESLIHYEIHHTCFPSNLMVEESEGIYYGVTATDKKRVYINKELSFTEKRYTIMHELIHVISDIRGEKEISENKINELVFKMYKKLYQNEK
;
A
#
# COMPACT_ATOMS: atom_id res chain seq x y z
N MET A 1 -17.32 -3.20 -2.63
CA MET A 1 -17.79 -3.75 -1.33
C MET A 1 -16.97 -4.92 -0.76
N LYS A 2 -15.90 -5.45 -1.40
CA LYS A 2 -15.01 -6.47 -0.77
C LYS A 2 -13.83 -5.81 -0.06
N LEU A 3 -13.25 -4.75 -0.64
CA LEU A 3 -12.11 -4.01 -0.06
C LEU A 3 -12.48 -3.20 1.18
N GLU A 4 -13.66 -2.58 1.18
CA GLU A 4 -14.17 -1.83 2.33
C GLU A 4 -14.22 -2.71 3.58
N LYS A 5 -14.78 -3.92 3.42
CA LYS A 5 -14.85 -4.91 4.51
C LYS A 5 -13.49 -5.43 4.97
N ILE A 6 -12.47 -5.45 4.11
CA ILE A 6 -11.12 -5.89 4.47
C ILE A 6 -10.45 -4.84 5.36
N ILE A 7 -10.52 -3.56 4.96
CA ILE A 7 -9.94 -2.45 5.73
C ILE A 7 -10.74 -2.17 7.02
N GLU A 8 -12.07 -2.20 6.98
CA GLU A 8 -12.92 -2.05 8.19
C GLU A 8 -12.64 -3.12 9.24
N LYS A 9 -12.29 -4.34 8.79
CA LYS A 9 -11.89 -5.44 9.69
C LYS A 9 -10.42 -5.38 10.09
N GLY A 10 -9.65 -4.41 9.58
CA GLY A 10 -8.20 -4.36 9.76
C GLY A 10 -7.48 -5.59 9.21
N ASP A 11 -8.05 -6.25 8.19
CA ASP A 11 -7.42 -7.41 7.53
C ASP A 11 -6.36 -6.91 6.53
N TRP A 12 -5.31 -6.33 7.10
CA TRP A 12 -4.22 -5.73 6.35
C TRP A 12 -3.48 -6.75 5.49
N LYS A 13 -3.50 -8.04 5.88
CA LYS A 13 -2.88 -9.12 5.12
C LYS A 13 -3.60 -9.35 3.78
N GLU A 14 -4.93 -9.39 3.78
CA GLU A 14 -5.71 -9.50 2.55
C GLU A 14 -5.61 -8.21 1.71
N LEU A 15 -5.58 -7.03 2.34
CA LEU A 15 -5.38 -5.78 1.60
C LEU A 15 -4.03 -5.73 0.90
N LEU A 16 -2.96 -6.08 1.63
CA LEU A 16 -1.63 -6.22 1.09
C LEU A 16 -1.69 -7.13 -0.13
N LYS A 17 -2.27 -8.34 0.00
CA LYS A 17 -2.40 -9.31 -1.10
C LYS A 17 -3.10 -8.74 -2.34
N LEU A 18 -4.15 -7.94 -2.19
CA LEU A 18 -4.82 -7.30 -3.32
C LEU A 18 -3.96 -6.22 -3.99
N VAL A 19 -3.23 -5.45 -3.19
CA VAL A 19 -2.25 -4.48 -3.70
C VAL A 19 -1.13 -5.19 -4.45
N PHE A 20 -0.61 -6.29 -3.91
CA PHE A 20 0.37 -7.17 -4.55
C PHE A 20 -0.06 -7.66 -5.93
N GLU A 21 -1.25 -8.27 -6.02
CA GLU A 21 -1.80 -8.76 -7.27
C GLU A 21 -1.97 -7.63 -8.30
N SER A 22 -2.29 -6.43 -7.82
CA SER A 22 -2.39 -5.22 -8.67
C SER A 22 -1.02 -4.73 -9.16
N LEU A 23 0.04 -4.91 -8.38
CA LEU A 23 1.41 -4.48 -8.68
C LEU A 23 2.18 -5.46 -9.59
N ILE A 24 1.95 -6.77 -9.44
CA ILE A 24 2.50 -7.81 -10.35
C ILE A 24 2.08 -7.54 -11.80
N HIS A 25 0.90 -6.96 -12.00
CA HIS A 25 0.41 -6.54 -13.31
C HIS A 25 1.23 -5.40 -13.96
N TYR A 26 2.01 -4.67 -13.17
CA TYR A 26 2.89 -3.59 -13.63
C TYR A 26 4.38 -3.99 -13.59
N GLU A 27 4.67 -5.28 -13.74
CA GLU A 27 6.03 -5.84 -13.83
C GLU A 27 6.88 -5.67 -12.55
N ILE A 28 6.23 -5.39 -11.42
CA ILE A 28 6.87 -5.45 -10.11
C ILE A 28 6.80 -6.91 -9.61
N HIS A 29 7.90 -7.65 -9.74
CA HIS A 29 7.94 -9.07 -9.41
C HIS A 29 7.66 -9.34 -7.92
N HIS A 30 6.83 -10.37 -7.67
CA HIS A 30 6.41 -10.86 -6.34
C HIS A 30 7.55 -11.15 -5.35
N THR A 31 8.78 -11.34 -5.85
CA THR A 31 9.98 -11.65 -5.05
C THR A 31 10.49 -10.48 -4.22
N CYS A 32 10.04 -9.25 -4.51
CA CYS A 32 10.58 -8.02 -3.92
C CYS A 32 9.84 -7.57 -2.67
N PHE A 33 9.11 -8.46 -2.00
CA PHE A 33 8.29 -8.05 -0.87
C PHE A 33 8.56 -8.85 0.39
N PRO A 34 8.55 -8.20 1.56
CA PRO A 34 8.72 -8.88 2.82
C PRO A 34 7.48 -9.73 3.10
N SER A 35 7.64 -11.04 3.21
CA SER A 35 6.56 -11.97 3.61
C SER A 35 6.01 -11.69 5.01
N ASN A 36 6.71 -10.86 5.78
CA ASN A 36 6.38 -10.41 7.13
C ASN A 36 6.07 -8.90 7.21
N LEU A 37 5.72 -8.25 6.10
CA LEU A 37 5.26 -6.87 6.12
C LEU A 37 3.92 -6.77 6.87
N MET A 38 3.87 -5.90 7.87
CA MET A 38 2.69 -5.63 8.69
C MET A 38 2.24 -4.19 8.49
N VAL A 39 0.94 -3.96 8.64
CA VAL A 39 0.36 -2.62 8.67
C VAL A 39 -0.21 -2.42 10.07
N GLU A 40 0.15 -1.31 10.69
CA GLU A 40 -0.26 -0.96 12.05
C GLU A 40 -0.84 0.45 12.06
N GLU A 41 -1.90 0.65 12.83
CA GLU A 41 -2.41 2.00 13.08
C GLU A 41 -1.54 2.67 14.15
N SER A 42 -1.27 3.96 13.98
CA SER A 42 -0.49 4.77 14.91
C SER A 42 -1.20 6.08 15.21
N GLU A 43 -0.93 6.62 16.40
CA GLU A 43 -1.24 8.00 16.74
C GLU A 43 -0.09 8.87 16.22
N GLY A 44 -0.37 9.86 15.36
CA GLY A 44 0.70 10.66 14.79
C GLY A 44 0.25 11.76 13.82
N ILE A 45 1.19 12.63 13.48
CA ILE A 45 1.02 13.78 12.56
C ILE A 45 1.26 13.43 11.08
N TYR A 46 1.74 12.22 10.79
CA TYR A 46 2.03 11.77 9.42
C TYR A 46 0.83 11.01 8.86
N TYR A 47 0.61 11.06 7.53
CA TYR A 47 -0.45 10.27 6.90
C TYR A 47 -0.12 8.77 6.96
N GLY A 48 1.09 8.40 6.54
CA GLY A 48 1.68 7.08 6.70
C GLY A 48 3.20 7.16 6.78
N VAL A 49 3.84 6.13 7.32
CA VAL A 49 5.30 5.99 7.40
C VAL A 49 5.69 4.53 7.28
N THR A 50 6.61 4.24 6.39
CA THR A 50 7.34 2.98 6.34
C THR A 50 8.45 2.96 7.39
N ALA A 51 8.46 1.93 8.25
CA ALA A 51 9.52 1.73 9.24
C ALA A 51 10.86 1.43 8.57
N THR A 52 11.97 1.77 9.25
CA THR A 52 13.34 1.58 8.73
C THR A 52 13.69 0.12 8.46
N ASP A 53 13.02 -0.83 9.13
CA ASP A 53 13.21 -2.26 8.90
C ASP A 53 12.44 -2.79 7.68
N LYS A 54 11.67 -1.92 7.01
CA LYS A 54 10.84 -2.19 5.83
C LYS A 54 9.85 -3.34 6.04
N LYS A 55 9.50 -3.62 7.30
CA LYS A 55 8.57 -4.69 7.70
C LYS A 55 7.31 -4.15 8.34
N ARG A 56 7.23 -2.84 8.57
CA ARG A 56 6.03 -2.21 9.12
C ARG A 56 5.68 -0.95 8.33
N VAL A 57 4.40 -0.77 8.07
CA VAL A 57 3.81 0.48 7.59
C VAL A 57 2.87 0.98 8.69
N TYR A 58 3.15 2.17 9.19
CA TYR A 58 2.31 2.86 10.15
C TYR A 58 1.35 3.79 9.41
N ILE A 59 0.07 3.79 9.79
CA ILE A 59 -0.94 4.68 9.22
C ILE A 59 -1.58 5.46 10.34
N ASN A 60 -1.87 6.73 10.12
CA ASN A 60 -2.63 7.49 11.09
C ASN A 60 -4.06 6.95 11.22
N LYS A 61 -4.43 6.58 12.45
CA LYS A 61 -5.74 6.03 12.79
C LYS A 61 -6.91 6.99 12.49
N GLU A 62 -6.65 8.30 12.49
CA GLU A 62 -7.65 9.36 12.28
C GLU A 62 -8.02 9.57 10.81
N LEU A 63 -7.26 8.99 9.87
CA LEU A 63 -7.56 9.10 8.45
C LEU A 63 -8.91 8.46 8.11
N SER A 64 -9.64 9.11 7.20
CA SER A 64 -10.83 8.51 6.62
C SER A 64 -10.49 7.22 5.89
N PHE A 65 -11.52 6.41 5.66
CA PHE A 65 -11.40 5.16 4.92
C PHE A 65 -10.64 5.31 3.58
N THR A 66 -11.00 6.33 2.80
CA THR A 66 -10.39 6.61 1.50
C THR A 66 -8.92 7.02 1.63
N GLU A 67 -8.59 7.80 2.66
CA GLU A 67 -7.22 8.27 2.93
C GLU A 67 -6.32 7.13 3.40
N LYS A 68 -6.80 6.25 4.30
CA LYS A 68 -6.04 5.05 4.72
C LYS A 68 -5.69 4.18 3.52
N ARG A 69 -6.66 3.97 2.63
CA ARG A 69 -6.47 3.18 1.41
C ARG A 69 -5.39 3.77 0.50
N TYR A 70 -5.45 5.09 0.26
CA TYR A 70 -4.45 5.78 -0.55
C TYR A 70 -3.06 5.68 0.06
N THR A 71 -2.96 5.97 1.35
CA THR A 71 -1.71 5.97 2.12
C THR A 71 -1.04 4.60 2.09
N ILE A 72 -1.79 3.51 2.27
CA ILE A 72 -1.24 2.15 2.20
C ILE A 72 -0.62 1.87 0.84
N MET A 73 -1.31 2.22 -0.25
CA MET A 73 -0.78 1.98 -1.59
C MET A 73 0.49 2.80 -1.84
N HIS A 74 0.51 4.03 -1.37
CA HIS A 74 1.65 4.94 -1.48
C HIS A 74 2.87 4.39 -0.72
N GLU A 75 2.74 4.07 0.56
CA GLU A 75 3.82 3.51 1.39
C GLU A 75 4.34 2.16 0.86
N LEU A 76 3.46 1.32 0.30
CA LEU A 76 3.88 0.05 -0.29
C LEU A 76 4.78 0.23 -1.51
N ILE A 77 4.53 1.25 -2.33
CA ILE A 77 5.38 1.54 -3.48
C ILE A 77 6.78 1.97 -3.01
N HIS A 78 6.88 2.74 -1.91
CA HIS A 78 8.17 3.06 -1.29
C HIS A 78 8.91 1.81 -0.82
N VAL A 79 8.24 0.93 -0.05
CA VAL A 79 8.83 -0.34 0.44
C VAL A 79 9.43 -1.15 -0.72
N ILE A 80 8.69 -1.29 -1.81
CA ILE A 80 9.10 -2.08 -2.98
C ILE A 80 10.29 -1.45 -3.69
N SER A 81 10.21 -0.15 -3.97
CA SER A 81 11.25 0.57 -4.71
C SER A 81 12.59 0.49 -3.96
N ASP A 82 12.52 0.63 -2.64
CA ASP A 82 13.65 0.52 -1.74
C ASP A 82 14.20 -0.92 -1.61
N ILE A 83 13.35 -1.96 -1.63
CA ILE A 83 13.82 -3.37 -1.71
C ILE A 83 14.52 -3.66 -3.03
N ARG A 84 14.07 -3.06 -4.13
CA ARG A 84 14.66 -3.22 -5.46
C ARG A 84 15.98 -2.45 -5.65
N GLY A 85 16.35 -1.61 -4.67
CA GLY A 85 17.49 -0.71 -4.80
C GLY A 85 17.32 0.26 -5.97
N GLU A 86 16.07 0.58 -6.33
CA GLU A 86 15.80 1.58 -7.35
C GLU A 86 16.24 2.95 -6.84
N LYS A 87 16.67 3.82 -7.78
CA LYS A 87 16.80 5.24 -7.45
C LYS A 87 15.44 5.73 -6.98
N GLU A 88 15.45 6.63 -5.99
CA GLU A 88 14.26 7.25 -5.40
C GLU A 88 13.18 7.49 -6.46
N ILE A 89 12.08 6.75 -6.32
CA ILE A 89 10.96 6.85 -7.24
C ILE A 89 10.27 8.19 -6.98
N SER A 90 10.09 9.00 -8.04
CA SER A 90 9.49 10.33 -7.86
C SER A 90 8.05 10.22 -7.35
N GLU A 91 7.63 11.15 -6.49
CA GLU A 91 6.25 11.26 -6.01
C GLU A 91 5.20 11.25 -7.13
N ASN A 92 5.47 11.92 -8.25
CA ASN A 92 4.56 11.91 -9.41
C ASN A 92 4.34 10.50 -9.97
N LYS A 93 5.39 9.66 -9.96
CA LYS A 93 5.30 8.28 -10.43
C LYS A 93 4.55 7.40 -9.45
N ILE A 94 4.76 7.60 -8.15
CA ILE A 94 3.99 6.93 -7.10
C ILE A 94 2.51 7.26 -7.25
N ASN A 95 2.17 8.55 -7.33
CA ASN A 95 0.79 9.00 -7.48
C ASN A 95 0.12 8.43 -8.76
N GLU A 96 0.86 8.35 -9.87
CA GLU A 96 0.38 7.69 -11.10
C GLU A 96 0.05 6.21 -10.89
N LEU A 97 0.93 5.47 -10.20
CA LEU A 97 0.76 4.05 -9.91
C LEU A 97 -0.40 3.81 -8.92
N VAL A 98 -0.48 4.60 -7.85
CA VAL A 98 -1.59 4.55 -6.88
C VAL A 98 -2.92 4.80 -7.60
N PHE A 99 -2.99 5.81 -8.47
CA PHE A 99 -4.21 6.09 -9.23
C PHE A 99 -4.62 4.92 -10.15
N LYS A 100 -3.66 4.30 -10.84
CA LYS A 100 -3.91 3.11 -11.69
C LYS A 100 -4.41 1.92 -10.88
N MET A 101 -3.77 1.62 -9.74
CA MET A 101 -4.20 0.55 -8.84
C MET A 101 -5.59 0.81 -8.27
N TYR A 102 -5.86 2.05 -7.86
CA TYR A 102 -7.16 2.47 -7.37
C TYR A 102 -8.24 2.21 -8.42
N LYS A 103 -8.03 2.66 -9.66
CA LYS A 103 -8.96 2.43 -10.78
C LYS A 103 -9.23 0.94 -11.03
N LYS A 104 -8.18 0.10 -11.01
CA LYS A 104 -8.32 -1.34 -11.27
C LYS A 104 -9.09 -2.06 -10.17
N LEU A 105 -8.83 -1.72 -8.90
CA LEU A 105 -9.58 -2.25 -7.77
C LEU A 105 -11.06 -1.90 -7.86
N TYR A 106 -11.42 -0.68 -8.27
CA TYR A 106 -12.83 -0.29 -8.49
C TYR A 106 -13.48 -0.96 -9.71
N GLN A 107 -12.72 -1.23 -10.77
CA GLN A 107 -13.24 -1.94 -11.94
C GLN A 107 -13.59 -3.40 -11.63
N ASN A 108 -12.84 -4.05 -10.75
CA ASN A 108 -13.08 -5.44 -10.32
C ASN A 108 -14.18 -5.56 -9.24
N GLU A 109 -14.78 -4.45 -8.78
CA GLU A 109 -15.90 -4.44 -7.84
C GLU A 109 -17.29 -4.37 -8.52
N LYS A 110 -17.35 -4.30 -9.86
CA LYS A 110 -18.58 -4.41 -10.66
C LYS A 110 -18.79 -5.83 -11.15
#